data_AF-B4JVM3-F1
#
_entry.id   AF-B4JVM3-F1
#
_cell.length_a   1.000
_cell.length_b   1.000
_cell.length_c   1.000
_cell.angle_alpha   90.00
_cell.angle_beta   90.00
_cell.angle_gamma   90.00
#
_symmetry.space_group_name_H-M   'P 1'
#
loop_
_entity.id
_entity.type
_entity.pdbx_description
1 polymer ?
#
loop_
_entity_poly.entity_id
_entity_poly.type
_entity_poly.pdbx_seq_one_letter_code
_entity_poly.pdbx_strand_id
1 'polypeptide(L)'
;MTDNKAYAPDTEPSRSDSVTRTESVQSPPSYNTALSLNDFNSKVNLTEKDQLSLDEAAYNPFEHRDPNGASAGGALAHLLKSSLGTGILAMPMAFHNAGLLFGGIMTLIVGFLCTHCVHILVKTSHNICLDAKVPALGFAETAEKVFEYGPKKLRPYSNFAKQFVDIGLMATYFAAACVYMLFIATSFHDVINYDVGLKWNVRIYVAMTVIPCLFIGQIRSLKFLVPFSLMANIFIVITFGITLYYMFDQPLVFSNKPLIAPAAHIPLFFATVIFAMEGIGAVMPVENSMKKPQQFLGCPGVLNTAMITVVLLYAIIGFFGYVRYGDEVRGSITLNLPQGYWLGDTAKLLMAVAILFTYGLQFYVPNEVLWRKIQHHFRPERHNITQILLRSGIILVSGGIAAGIPNLEPFISLVGAVFFSLLGIFVPSFIETVYLWPDRLGWCKWKLIKNVLLGIFSLLALVAGAAASIGEMINPKDN
;
A
#
# COMPACT_ATOMS: atom_id res chain seq x y z
N MET A 1 -6.60 51.61 -18.29
CA MET A 1 -6.54 51.35 -19.75
C MET A 1 -7.05 49.93 -19.93
N THR A 2 -8.37 49.78 -20.06
CA THR A 2 -9.09 49.53 -21.34
C THR A 2 -8.65 48.19 -21.95
N ASP A 3 -9.49 47.19 -22.21
CA ASP A 3 -10.88 47.27 -22.62
C ASP A 3 -11.57 45.90 -22.46
N ASN A 4 -12.87 45.94 -22.22
CA ASN A 4 -13.80 44.82 -22.10
C ASN A 4 -14.57 44.72 -23.43
N LYS A 5 -14.73 43.53 -24.02
CA LYS A 5 -15.67 43.22 -25.13
C LYS A 5 -15.49 41.75 -25.52
N ALA A 6 -16.47 40.97 -25.92
CA ALA A 6 -17.93 40.94 -25.79
C ALA A 6 -18.30 39.58 -26.42
N TYR A 7 -19.20 38.83 -25.80
CA TYR A 7 -19.76 37.59 -26.33
C TYR A 7 -21.09 37.91 -27.04
N ALA A 8 -21.28 37.40 -28.26
CA ALA A 8 -22.57 37.31 -28.94
C ALA A 8 -22.58 36.07 -29.86
N PRO A 9 -23.70 35.31 -29.96
CA PRO A 9 -23.80 34.08 -30.72
C PRO A 9 -24.50 34.28 -32.08
N ASP A 10 -24.00 33.61 -33.13
CA ASP A 10 -24.60 33.57 -34.47
C ASP A 10 -24.97 32.10 -34.77
N THR A 11 -26.27 31.78 -34.78
CA THR A 11 -27.15 31.54 -35.95
C THR A 11 -26.80 30.33 -36.82
N GLU A 12 -27.79 29.44 -36.95
CA GLU A 12 -27.89 28.33 -37.91
C GLU A 12 -27.62 28.77 -39.36
N PRO A 13 -27.31 27.79 -40.23
CA PRO A 13 -27.91 27.81 -41.56
C PRO A 13 -28.58 26.48 -41.92
N SER A 14 -29.82 26.63 -42.38
CA SER A 14 -30.58 25.68 -43.19
C SER A 14 -29.88 25.32 -44.50
N ARG A 15 -29.94 24.04 -44.91
CA ARG A 15 -30.19 23.67 -46.33
C ARG A 15 -30.59 22.20 -46.48
N SER A 16 -31.60 22.02 -47.33
CA SER A 16 -32.19 20.79 -47.83
C SER A 16 -31.24 19.99 -48.72
N ASP A 17 -31.40 18.66 -48.78
CA ASP A 17 -31.91 17.98 -49.98
C ASP A 17 -32.14 16.47 -49.75
N SER A 18 -33.12 16.00 -50.50
CA SER A 18 -33.91 14.76 -50.44
C SER A 18 -33.19 13.47 -50.88
N VAL A 19 -33.51 12.35 -50.21
CA VAL A 19 -33.69 11.04 -50.89
C VAL A 19 -34.85 10.28 -50.24
N THR A 20 -35.85 9.96 -51.06
CA THR A 20 -37.07 9.22 -50.77
C THR A 20 -36.81 7.70 -50.75
N ARG A 21 -37.34 6.95 -49.77
CA ARG A 21 -37.79 5.58 -49.98
C ARG A 21 -38.95 5.23 -49.03
N THR A 22 -40.04 4.79 -49.65
CA THR A 22 -41.39 4.48 -49.16
C THR A 22 -41.43 3.22 -48.27
N GLU A 23 -42.28 3.17 -47.24
CA GLU A 23 -43.41 2.20 -47.14
C GLU A 23 -44.14 2.15 -45.77
N SER A 24 -45.48 2.13 -45.89
CA SER A 24 -46.52 1.57 -45.01
C SER A 24 -46.94 2.29 -43.71
N VAL A 25 -48.21 2.71 -43.73
CA VAL A 25 -49.00 3.26 -42.63
C VAL A 25 -49.71 2.11 -41.90
N GLN A 26 -49.60 2.04 -40.57
CA GLN A 26 -50.51 1.27 -39.72
C GLN A 26 -51.08 2.16 -38.60
N SER A 27 -52.40 2.17 -38.50
CA SER A 27 -53.25 2.91 -37.57
C SER A 27 -53.17 2.39 -36.12
N PRO A 28 -53.42 3.24 -35.10
CA PRO A 28 -53.31 2.84 -33.68
C PRO A 28 -54.51 1.99 -33.22
N PRO A 29 -54.35 1.08 -32.24
CA PRO A 29 -55.46 0.27 -31.75
C PRO A 29 -56.34 1.05 -30.77
N SER A 30 -57.65 0.77 -30.86
CA SER A 30 -58.73 1.28 -30.03
C SER A 30 -58.83 0.56 -28.68
N TYR A 31 -59.05 1.32 -27.61
CA TYR A 31 -59.36 0.78 -26.27
C TYR A 31 -60.85 0.51 -26.16
N ASN A 32 -61.24 -0.75 -25.96
CA ASN A 32 -62.58 -1.12 -25.49
C ASN A 32 -62.46 -1.92 -24.18
N THR A 33 -62.99 -1.33 -23.11
CA THR A 33 -63.10 -1.92 -21.78
C THR A 33 -64.37 -2.75 -21.69
N ALA A 34 -64.23 -4.06 -21.45
CA ALA A 34 -65.32 -4.89 -20.94
C ALA A 34 -64.73 -5.95 -20.00
N LEU A 35 -64.81 -5.70 -18.69
CA LEU A 35 -64.47 -6.65 -17.64
C LEU A 35 -65.61 -7.67 -17.51
N SER A 36 -65.32 -8.94 -17.76
CA SER A 36 -66.26 -10.05 -17.55
C SER A 36 -66.01 -10.72 -16.20
N LEU A 37 -67.09 -11.11 -15.53
CA LEU A 37 -67.15 -11.68 -14.17
C LEU A 37 -66.50 -13.07 -13.99
N ASN A 38 -65.69 -13.54 -14.95
CA ASN A 38 -64.92 -14.80 -14.87
C ASN A 38 -63.48 -14.62 -14.35
N ASP A 39 -63.03 -13.39 -14.07
CA ASP A 39 -61.65 -13.13 -13.63
C ASP A 39 -61.36 -13.42 -12.14
N PHE A 40 -62.33 -13.94 -11.39
CA PHE A 40 -62.13 -14.39 -10.00
C PHE A 40 -61.90 -15.90 -9.93
N ASN A 41 -60.73 -16.35 -10.37
CA ASN A 41 -60.23 -17.68 -10.01
C ASN A 41 -58.86 -17.52 -9.33
N SER A 42 -58.87 -17.54 -8.00
CA SER A 42 -57.68 -17.43 -7.16
C SER A 42 -56.87 -18.72 -7.20
N LYS A 43 -56.08 -18.92 -8.26
CA LYS A 43 -54.85 -19.70 -8.19
C LYS A 43 -53.70 -18.72 -8.33
N VAL A 44 -53.22 -18.23 -7.19
CA VAL A 44 -51.96 -17.47 -7.13
C VAL A 44 -50.86 -18.41 -7.63
N ASN A 45 -50.39 -18.16 -8.85
CA ASN A 45 -49.23 -18.83 -9.42
C ASN A 45 -48.00 -18.46 -8.57
N LEU A 46 -47.58 -19.39 -7.71
CA LEU A 46 -46.29 -19.32 -7.00
C LEU A 46 -45.09 -19.19 -7.95
N THR A 47 -45.27 -19.43 -9.24
CA THR A 47 -44.28 -19.29 -10.30
C THR A 47 -43.92 -17.86 -10.67
N GLU A 48 -44.77 -16.87 -10.39
CA GLU A 48 -44.47 -15.47 -10.76
C GLU A 48 -43.45 -14.83 -9.82
N LYS A 49 -43.42 -15.25 -8.55
CA LYS A 49 -42.38 -14.85 -7.58
C LYS A 49 -41.04 -15.52 -7.87
N ASP A 50 -41.05 -16.75 -8.38
CA ASP A 50 -39.83 -17.45 -8.79
C ASP A 50 -39.31 -16.91 -10.14
N GLN A 51 -40.17 -16.51 -11.07
CA GLN A 51 -39.74 -15.90 -12.35
C GLN A 51 -39.27 -14.45 -12.20
N LEU A 52 -39.85 -13.65 -11.30
CA LEU A 52 -39.31 -12.31 -10.96
C LEU A 52 -37.97 -12.37 -10.20
N SER A 53 -37.61 -13.52 -9.63
CA SER A 53 -36.31 -13.73 -8.98
C SER A 53 -35.20 -14.15 -9.94
N LEU A 54 -35.52 -14.44 -11.21
CA LEU A 54 -34.57 -14.94 -12.20
C LEU A 54 -34.07 -13.88 -13.21
N ASP A 55 -34.66 -12.67 -13.22
CA ASP A 55 -34.32 -11.58 -14.15
C ASP A 55 -33.79 -10.28 -13.48
N GLU A 56 -33.60 -10.25 -12.15
CA GLU A 56 -32.64 -9.28 -11.59
C GLU A 56 -31.23 -9.76 -11.96
N ALA A 57 -30.71 -9.31 -13.12
CA ALA A 57 -29.33 -9.55 -13.53
C ALA A 57 -28.41 -9.38 -12.31
N ALA A 58 -27.73 -10.47 -11.91
CA ALA A 58 -26.89 -10.49 -10.72
C ALA A 58 -25.95 -9.27 -10.76
N TYR A 59 -26.08 -8.37 -9.78
CA TYR A 59 -25.35 -7.11 -9.76
C TYR A 59 -23.86 -7.37 -9.99
N ASN A 60 -23.29 -6.78 -11.04
CA ASN A 60 -21.88 -6.88 -11.37
C ASN A 60 -21.17 -5.56 -10.99
N PRO A 61 -20.41 -5.51 -9.88
CA PRO A 61 -19.71 -4.32 -9.43
C PRO A 61 -18.75 -3.77 -10.48
N PHE A 62 -18.20 -4.65 -11.32
CA PHE A 62 -17.18 -4.30 -12.31
C PHE A 62 -17.73 -3.52 -13.51
N GLU A 63 -19.03 -3.65 -13.83
CA GLU A 63 -19.68 -2.88 -14.91
C GLU A 63 -19.93 -1.42 -14.52
N HIS A 64 -19.91 -1.12 -13.23
CA HIS A 64 -20.15 0.19 -12.66
C HIS A 64 -18.86 0.94 -12.31
N ARG A 65 -17.70 0.45 -12.79
CA ARG A 65 -16.38 1.08 -12.61
C ARG A 65 -15.99 1.91 -13.84
N ASP A 66 -15.02 2.81 -13.66
CA ASP A 66 -14.54 3.69 -14.74
C ASP A 66 -13.94 2.87 -15.91
N PRO A 67 -14.51 2.97 -17.13
CA PRO A 67 -14.01 2.24 -18.30
C PRO A 67 -12.62 2.68 -18.75
N ASN A 68 -12.13 3.84 -18.31
CA ASN A 68 -10.81 4.41 -18.63
C ASN A 68 -9.74 4.10 -17.57
N GLY A 69 -9.94 3.05 -16.76
CA GLY A 69 -8.97 2.61 -15.76
C GLY A 69 -7.60 2.18 -16.31
N ALA A 70 -6.64 2.02 -15.40
CA ALA A 70 -5.28 1.56 -15.67
C ALA A 70 -5.25 0.16 -16.31
N SER A 71 -4.25 -0.07 -17.17
CA SER A 71 -3.97 -1.39 -17.75
C SER A 71 -3.37 -2.34 -16.71
N ALA A 72 -3.42 -3.65 -16.96
CA ALA A 72 -2.81 -4.66 -16.08
C ALA A 72 -1.29 -4.42 -15.88
N GLY A 73 -0.57 -4.01 -16.93
CA GLY A 73 0.84 -3.65 -16.83
C GLY A 73 1.08 -2.36 -16.03
N GLY A 74 0.19 -1.36 -16.16
CA GLY A 74 0.22 -0.16 -15.32
C GLY A 74 0.01 -0.49 -13.84
N ALA A 75 -1.00 -1.31 -13.53
CA ALA A 75 -1.26 -1.79 -12.18
C ALA A 75 -0.09 -2.61 -11.61
N LEU A 76 0.51 -3.49 -12.42
CA LEU A 76 1.72 -4.24 -12.05
C LEU A 76 2.86 -3.30 -11.67
N ALA A 77 3.15 -2.29 -12.50
CA ALA A 77 4.20 -1.32 -12.23
C ALA A 77 3.92 -0.51 -10.95
N HIS A 78 2.66 -0.15 -10.69
CA HIS A 78 2.27 0.52 -9.46
C HIS A 78 2.45 -0.37 -8.22
N LEU A 79 2.07 -1.66 -8.28
CA LEU A 79 2.29 -2.60 -7.19
C LEU A 79 3.79 -2.83 -6.93
N LEU A 80 4.57 -3.10 -7.98
CA LEU A 80 6.02 -3.28 -7.88
C LEU A 80 6.68 -2.05 -7.25
N LYS A 81 6.33 -0.85 -7.72
CA LYS A 81 6.83 0.40 -7.14
C LYS A 81 6.43 0.55 -5.67
N SER A 82 5.18 0.27 -5.34
CA SER A 82 4.69 0.42 -3.97
C SER A 82 5.30 -0.58 -3.01
N SER A 83 5.60 -1.80 -3.48
CA SER A 83 6.14 -2.86 -2.63
C SER A 83 7.64 -2.83 -2.52
N LEU A 84 8.38 -2.67 -3.64
CA LEU A 84 9.86 -2.70 -3.63
C LEU A 84 10.46 -1.65 -2.68
N GLY A 85 9.93 -0.42 -2.75
CA GLY A 85 10.18 0.67 -1.81
C GLY A 85 11.62 0.78 -1.28
N THR A 86 11.75 1.19 -0.01
CA THR A 86 13.01 1.10 0.75
C THR A 86 13.20 -0.25 1.42
N GLY A 87 12.15 -1.09 1.45
CA GLY A 87 12.15 -2.40 2.11
C GLY A 87 13.21 -3.35 1.56
N ILE A 88 13.38 -3.40 0.25
CA ILE A 88 14.41 -4.21 -0.41
C ILE A 88 15.84 -3.86 0.05
N LEU A 89 16.09 -2.61 0.43
CA LEU A 89 17.41 -2.18 0.86
C LEU A 89 17.78 -2.71 2.25
N ALA A 90 16.78 -3.00 3.08
CA ALA A 90 16.97 -3.55 4.42
C ALA A 90 17.10 -5.10 4.43
N MET A 91 16.83 -5.76 3.30
CA MET A 91 16.83 -7.22 3.21
C MET A 91 18.16 -7.89 3.58
N PRO A 92 19.35 -7.36 3.26
CA PRO A 92 20.60 -7.96 3.73
C PRO A 92 20.70 -8.02 5.24
N MET A 93 20.20 -6.99 5.94
CA MET A 93 20.19 -6.96 7.40
C MET A 93 19.21 -7.97 7.98
N ALA A 94 18.10 -8.24 7.28
CA ALA A 94 17.23 -9.36 7.64
C ALA A 94 18.00 -10.70 7.55
N PHE A 95 18.75 -10.93 6.47
CA PHE A 95 19.55 -12.16 6.31
C PHE A 95 20.70 -12.25 7.33
N HIS A 96 21.28 -11.14 7.76
CA HIS A 96 22.20 -11.10 8.90
C HIS A 96 21.55 -11.63 10.18
N ASN A 97 20.35 -11.17 10.48
CA ASN A 97 19.56 -11.58 11.66
C ASN A 97 19.01 -13.02 11.58
N ALA A 98 19.05 -13.68 10.41
CA ALA A 98 18.46 -14.99 10.17
C ALA A 98 19.46 -16.10 9.81
N GLY A 99 20.58 -15.75 9.17
CA GLY A 99 21.46 -16.69 8.48
C GLY A 99 20.98 -17.03 7.07
N LEU A 100 21.89 -17.56 6.25
CA LEU A 100 21.67 -17.73 4.81
C LEU A 100 20.53 -18.71 4.46
N LEU A 101 20.52 -19.89 5.09
CA LEU A 101 19.57 -20.95 4.78
C LEU A 101 18.19 -20.62 5.36
N PHE A 102 18.16 -20.26 6.65
CA PHE A 102 16.91 -19.91 7.32
C PHE A 102 16.30 -18.64 6.71
N GLY A 103 17.09 -17.60 6.47
CA GLY A 103 16.63 -16.36 5.82
C GLY A 103 16.08 -16.61 4.41
N GLY A 104 16.75 -17.43 3.60
CA GLY A 104 16.27 -17.78 2.26
C GLY A 104 14.92 -18.49 2.27
N ILE A 105 14.79 -19.57 3.03
CA ILE A 105 13.54 -20.35 3.11
C ILE A 105 12.41 -19.51 3.71
N MET A 106 12.68 -18.82 4.82
CA MET A 106 11.65 -18.07 5.53
C MET A 106 11.20 -16.82 4.76
N THR A 107 12.07 -16.18 3.96
CA THR A 107 11.67 -15.06 3.09
C THR A 107 10.62 -15.53 2.08
N LEU A 108 10.78 -16.72 1.49
CA LEU A 108 9.79 -17.30 0.57
C LEU A 108 8.47 -17.62 1.28
N ILE A 109 8.54 -18.21 2.48
CA ILE A 109 7.36 -18.56 3.28
C ILE A 109 6.60 -17.28 3.70
N VAL A 110 7.28 -16.29 4.26
CA VAL A 110 6.67 -15.02 4.67
C VAL A 110 6.11 -14.28 3.46
N GLY A 111 6.84 -14.27 2.34
CA GLY A 111 6.35 -13.73 1.08
C GLY A 111 5.04 -14.37 0.60
N PHE A 112 4.96 -15.70 0.67
CA PHE A 112 3.73 -16.44 0.37
C PHE A 112 2.60 -16.08 1.34
N LEU A 113 2.87 -16.02 2.65
CA LEU A 113 1.87 -15.67 3.67
C LEU A 113 1.32 -14.25 3.47
N CYS A 114 2.20 -13.27 3.23
CA CYS A 114 1.79 -11.89 2.95
C CYS A 114 0.95 -11.82 1.67
N THR A 115 1.41 -12.45 0.58
CA THR A 115 0.68 -12.52 -0.70
C THR A 115 -0.72 -13.12 -0.51
N HIS A 116 -0.80 -14.20 0.27
CA HIS A 116 -2.06 -14.85 0.59
C HIS A 116 -3.00 -13.96 1.41
N CYS A 117 -2.49 -13.18 2.37
CA CYS A 117 -3.29 -12.20 3.11
C CYS A 117 -3.84 -11.10 2.20
N VAL A 118 -3.03 -10.59 1.26
CA VAL A 118 -3.49 -9.62 0.25
C VAL A 118 -4.57 -10.24 -0.64
N HIS A 119 -4.37 -11.48 -1.08
CA HIS A 119 -5.34 -12.20 -1.91
C HIS A 119 -6.68 -12.38 -1.16
N ILE A 120 -6.63 -12.71 0.13
CA ILE A 120 -7.82 -12.82 0.98
C ILE A 120 -8.54 -11.48 1.09
N LEU A 121 -7.81 -10.38 1.34
CA LEU A 121 -8.39 -9.05 1.45
C LEU A 121 -9.15 -8.66 0.19
N VAL A 122 -8.49 -8.76 -0.97
CA VAL A 122 -9.08 -8.36 -2.26
C VAL A 122 -10.28 -9.23 -2.60
N LYS A 123 -10.18 -10.56 -2.42
CA LYS A 123 -11.29 -11.48 -2.65
C LYS A 123 -12.47 -11.19 -1.73
N THR A 124 -12.21 -10.89 -0.45
CA THR A 124 -13.27 -10.51 0.50
C THR A 124 -13.92 -9.21 0.07
N SER A 125 -13.14 -8.22 -0.37
CA SER A 125 -13.63 -6.95 -0.91
C SER A 125 -14.53 -7.15 -2.14
N HIS A 126 -14.13 -7.98 -3.10
CA HIS A 126 -14.96 -8.30 -4.27
C HIS A 126 -16.30 -8.91 -3.88
N ASN A 127 -16.30 -9.85 -2.93
CA ASN A 127 -17.54 -10.51 -2.54
C ASN A 127 -18.46 -9.57 -1.75
N ILE A 128 -17.93 -8.74 -0.86
CA ILE A 128 -18.76 -7.78 -0.11
C ILE A 128 -19.27 -6.64 -1.02
N CYS A 129 -18.57 -6.28 -2.09
CA CYS A 129 -19.08 -5.37 -3.11
C CYS A 129 -20.36 -5.91 -3.79
N LEU A 130 -20.44 -7.24 -4.01
CA LEU A 130 -21.65 -7.90 -4.52
C LEU A 130 -22.80 -7.79 -3.51
N ASP A 131 -22.54 -8.17 -2.25
CA ASP A 131 -23.55 -8.17 -1.19
C ASP A 131 -24.06 -6.75 -0.87
N ALA A 132 -23.17 -5.75 -0.89
CA ALA A 132 -23.50 -4.36 -0.60
C ALA A 132 -23.96 -3.55 -1.83
N LYS A 133 -23.97 -4.15 -3.02
CA LYS A 133 -24.30 -3.50 -4.30
C LYS A 133 -23.52 -2.19 -4.53
N VAL A 134 -22.21 -2.22 -4.29
CA VAL A 134 -21.28 -1.09 -4.50
C VAL A 134 -20.17 -1.46 -5.48
N PRO A 135 -19.69 -0.52 -6.31
CA PRO A 135 -18.73 -0.84 -7.38
C PRO A 135 -17.32 -1.18 -6.86
N ALA A 136 -16.89 -0.51 -5.80
CA ALA A 136 -15.53 -0.57 -5.27
C ALA A 136 -15.50 -0.16 -3.81
N LEU A 137 -14.56 -0.73 -3.05
CA LEU A 137 -14.31 -0.41 -1.65
C LEU A 137 -12.80 -0.21 -1.44
N GLY A 138 -12.43 0.70 -0.55
CA GLY A 138 -11.07 0.76 -0.03
C GLY A 138 -10.87 -0.26 1.09
N PHE A 139 -9.68 -0.27 1.69
CA PHE A 139 -9.37 -1.24 2.74
C PHE A 139 -10.25 -1.02 3.99
N ALA A 140 -10.37 0.22 4.46
CA ALA A 140 -11.17 0.55 5.64
C ALA A 140 -12.67 0.37 5.39
N GLU A 141 -13.16 0.73 4.20
CA GLU A 141 -14.57 0.53 3.81
C GLU A 141 -14.89 -0.97 3.64
N THR A 142 -13.93 -1.78 3.20
CA THR A 142 -14.10 -3.25 3.16
C THR A 142 -14.30 -3.78 4.58
N ALA A 143 -13.50 -3.34 5.56
CA ALA A 143 -13.66 -3.74 6.95
C ALA A 143 -15.02 -3.28 7.53
N GLU A 144 -15.45 -2.06 7.23
CA GLU A 144 -16.76 -1.52 7.63
C GLU A 144 -17.92 -2.41 7.15
N LYS A 145 -17.94 -2.70 5.84
CA LYS A 145 -19.02 -3.41 5.18
C LYS A 145 -19.06 -4.88 5.57
N VAL A 146 -17.91 -5.53 5.75
CA VAL A 146 -17.84 -6.90 6.26
C VAL A 146 -18.52 -7.03 7.62
N PHE A 147 -18.33 -6.06 8.51
CA PHE A 147 -18.98 -6.08 9.83
C PHE A 147 -20.47 -5.73 9.74
N GLU A 148 -20.83 -4.75 8.91
CA GLU A 148 -22.22 -4.31 8.71
C GLU A 148 -23.12 -5.44 8.18
N TYR A 149 -22.63 -6.21 7.21
CA TYR A 149 -23.35 -7.35 6.62
C TYR A 149 -23.09 -8.67 7.36
N GLY A 150 -22.10 -8.69 8.26
CA GLY A 150 -21.71 -9.85 9.03
C GLY A 150 -22.72 -10.29 10.11
N PRO A 151 -22.31 -11.20 11.00
CA PRO A 151 -23.17 -11.74 12.06
C PRO A 151 -23.77 -10.64 12.94
N LYS A 152 -25.05 -10.78 13.32
CA LYS A 152 -25.81 -9.75 14.08
C LYS A 152 -25.07 -9.18 15.30
N LYS A 153 -24.29 -10.02 16.00
CA LYS A 153 -23.50 -9.62 17.19
C LYS A 153 -22.31 -8.71 16.87
N LEU A 154 -21.77 -8.77 15.65
CA LEU A 154 -20.59 -8.02 15.23
C LEU A 154 -20.93 -6.72 14.51
N ARG A 155 -22.15 -6.57 13.97
CA ARG A 155 -22.61 -5.36 13.26
C ARG A 155 -22.35 -4.03 13.99
N PRO A 156 -22.55 -3.92 15.32
CA PRO A 156 -22.27 -2.67 16.05
C PRO A 156 -20.81 -2.21 15.97
N TYR A 157 -19.87 -3.13 15.70
CA TYR A 157 -18.44 -2.84 15.60
C TYR A 157 -17.99 -2.38 14.21
N SER A 158 -18.91 -2.21 13.25
CA SER A 158 -18.60 -1.77 11.87
C SER A 158 -17.79 -0.47 11.82
N ASN A 159 -18.26 0.56 12.52
CA ASN A 159 -17.56 1.85 12.60
C ASN A 159 -16.19 1.72 13.27
N PHE A 160 -16.08 0.87 14.30
CA PHE A 160 -14.80 0.61 14.97
C PHE A 160 -13.81 -0.06 14.01
N ALA A 161 -14.24 -1.06 13.23
CA ALA A 161 -13.39 -1.75 12.26
C ALA A 161 -12.85 -0.78 11.20
N LYS A 162 -13.69 0.11 10.67
CA LYS A 162 -13.27 1.17 9.74
C LYS A 162 -12.23 2.10 10.35
N GLN A 163 -12.53 2.63 11.54
CA GLN A 163 -11.64 3.57 12.22
C GLN A 163 -10.31 2.92 12.58
N PHE A 164 -10.31 1.65 13.00
CA PHE A 164 -9.10 0.89 13.29
C PHE A 164 -8.19 0.78 12.06
N VAL A 165 -8.74 0.43 10.90
CA VAL A 165 -7.96 0.33 9.65
C VAL A 165 -7.50 1.70 9.17
N ASP A 166 -8.36 2.73 9.18
CA ASP A 166 -7.98 4.10 8.78
C ASP A 166 -6.88 4.68 9.67
N ILE A 167 -7.03 4.59 11.00
CA ILE A 167 -6.04 5.07 11.96
C ILE A 167 -4.75 4.27 11.82
N GLY A 168 -4.86 2.95 11.68
CA GLY A 168 -3.73 2.07 11.45
C GLY A 168 -2.94 2.48 10.21
N LEU A 169 -3.59 2.62 9.05
CA LEU A 169 -2.96 3.05 7.81
C LEU A 169 -2.29 4.42 7.96
N MET A 170 -2.97 5.38 8.61
CA MET A 170 -2.40 6.71 8.85
C MET A 170 -1.16 6.65 9.75
N ALA A 171 -1.18 5.81 10.79
CA ALA A 171 -0.04 5.59 11.66
C ALA A 171 1.12 4.89 10.93
N THR A 172 0.84 3.95 10.02
CA THR A 172 1.84 3.33 9.15
C THR A 172 2.55 4.38 8.30
N TYR A 173 1.81 5.25 7.62
CA TYR A 173 2.41 6.30 6.78
C TYR A 173 3.20 7.32 7.59
N PHE A 174 2.73 7.65 8.79
CA PHE A 174 3.48 8.50 9.70
C PHE A 174 4.80 7.85 10.15
N ALA A 175 4.79 6.55 10.43
CA ALA A 175 5.99 5.81 10.78
C ALA A 175 6.96 5.71 9.59
N ALA A 176 6.46 5.44 8.38
CA ALA A 176 7.24 5.45 7.14
C ALA A 176 7.88 6.84 6.90
N ALA A 177 7.15 7.92 7.15
CA ALA A 177 7.68 9.29 7.07
C ALA A 177 8.88 9.51 8.01
N CYS A 178 8.87 8.93 9.22
CA CYS A 178 10.00 8.99 10.15
C CYS A 178 11.21 8.20 9.62
N VAL A 179 10.97 6.97 9.13
CA VAL A 179 12.01 6.11 8.53
C VAL A 179 12.65 6.80 7.31
N TYR A 180 11.86 7.48 6.48
CA TYR A 180 12.37 8.21 5.32
C TYR A 180 13.25 9.38 5.73
N MET A 181 12.85 10.19 6.71
CA MET A 181 13.71 11.27 7.22
C MET A 181 15.03 10.73 7.76
N LEU A 182 14.99 9.62 8.50
CA LEU A 182 16.19 9.00 9.03
C LEU A 182 17.08 8.42 7.93
N PHE A 183 16.51 7.77 6.92
CA PHE A 183 17.25 7.28 5.77
C PHE A 183 17.95 8.42 5.01
N ILE A 184 17.23 9.51 4.74
CA ILE A 184 17.79 10.68 4.04
C ILE A 184 18.94 11.26 4.88
N ALA A 185 18.70 11.46 6.18
CA ALA A 185 19.69 12.01 7.10
C ALA A 185 20.96 11.15 7.20
N THR A 186 20.82 9.83 7.36
CA THR A 186 21.96 8.89 7.42
C THR A 186 22.74 8.85 6.10
N SER A 187 22.04 8.93 4.97
CA SER A 187 22.68 8.94 3.65
C SER A 187 23.51 10.21 3.41
N PHE A 188 22.99 11.39 3.79
CA PHE A 188 23.74 12.63 3.75
C PHE A 188 24.86 12.67 4.79
N HIS A 189 24.62 12.15 5.99
CA HIS A 189 25.63 12.04 7.04
C HIS A 189 26.86 11.28 6.56
N ASP A 190 26.68 10.08 5.99
CA ASP A 190 27.78 9.21 5.59
C ASP A 190 28.65 9.80 4.48
N VAL A 191 28.06 10.57 3.56
CA VAL A 191 28.80 11.21 2.45
C VAL A 191 29.46 12.51 2.91
N ILE A 192 28.69 13.41 3.53
CA ILE A 192 29.19 14.76 3.90
C ILE A 192 30.25 14.68 5.00
N ASN A 193 30.06 13.85 6.04
CA ASN A 193 31.07 13.73 7.10
C ASN A 193 32.38 13.13 6.56
N TYR A 194 32.30 12.18 5.63
CA TYR A 194 33.48 11.56 5.04
C TYR A 194 34.24 12.53 4.12
N ASP A 195 33.55 13.14 3.15
CA ASP A 195 34.19 13.98 2.12
C ASP A 195 34.66 15.34 2.63
N VAL A 196 33.92 15.94 3.57
CA VAL A 196 34.23 17.27 4.14
C VAL A 196 35.03 17.16 5.44
N GLY A 197 35.16 15.96 6.01
CA GLY A 197 35.85 15.74 7.29
C GLY A 197 35.10 16.28 8.52
N LEU A 198 33.77 16.44 8.41
CA LEU A 198 32.91 16.87 9.52
C LEU A 198 32.62 15.69 10.47
N LYS A 199 32.44 15.99 11.76
CA LYS A 199 32.07 14.99 12.79
C LYS A 199 30.72 15.31 13.42
N TRP A 200 29.74 15.64 12.57
CA TRP A 200 28.40 16.00 13.03
C TRP A 200 27.59 14.74 13.33
N ASN A 201 26.80 14.80 14.40
CA ASN A 201 25.89 13.71 14.76
C ASN A 201 24.73 13.60 13.75
N VAL A 202 24.26 12.38 13.45
CA VAL A 202 23.11 12.10 12.56
C VAL A 202 21.89 12.96 12.89
N ARG A 203 21.66 13.30 14.17
CA ARG A 203 20.55 14.17 14.61
C ARG A 203 20.54 15.55 13.94
N ILE A 204 21.72 16.10 13.65
CA ILE A 204 21.84 17.38 12.92
C ILE A 204 21.35 17.21 11.49
N TYR A 205 21.71 16.10 10.85
CA TYR A 205 21.23 15.74 9.51
C TYR A 205 19.71 15.48 9.47
N VAL A 206 19.14 14.91 10.54
CA VAL A 206 17.68 14.80 10.68
C VAL A 206 17.03 16.19 10.72
N ALA A 207 17.55 17.10 11.56
CA ALA A 207 17.04 18.47 11.63
C ALA A 207 17.16 19.22 10.29
N MET A 208 18.26 19.02 9.55
CA MET A 208 18.42 19.57 8.21
C MET A 208 17.43 18.97 7.21
N THR A 209 17.13 17.66 7.31
CA THR A 209 16.18 16.94 6.44
C THR A 209 14.73 17.39 6.66
N VAL A 210 14.37 17.81 7.87
CA VAL A 210 13.04 18.35 8.16
C VAL A 210 12.73 19.57 7.29
N ILE A 211 13.73 20.41 6.97
CA ILE A 211 13.55 21.63 6.17
C ILE A 211 13.00 21.33 4.76
N PRO A 212 13.65 20.52 3.90
CA PRO A 212 13.10 20.17 2.59
C PRO A 212 11.81 19.34 2.70
N CYS A 213 11.67 18.49 3.74
CA CYS A 213 10.41 17.78 3.99
C CYS A 213 9.25 18.73 4.29
N LEU A 214 9.47 19.84 5.01
CA LEU A 214 8.47 20.88 5.23
C LEU A 214 8.04 21.51 3.90
N PHE A 215 8.97 21.87 3.02
CA PHE A 215 8.61 22.45 1.72
C PHE A 215 7.81 21.48 0.84
N ILE A 216 8.28 20.24 0.70
CA ILE A 216 7.62 19.23 -0.14
C ILE A 216 6.27 18.80 0.47
N GLY A 217 6.19 18.65 1.79
CA GLY A 217 4.97 18.24 2.50
C GLY A 217 3.83 19.26 2.41
N GLN A 218 4.12 20.52 2.07
CA GLN A 218 3.09 21.53 1.80
C GLN A 218 2.46 21.44 0.41
N ILE A 219 2.96 20.59 -0.49
CA ILE A 219 2.37 20.42 -1.82
C ILE A 219 0.98 19.78 -1.68
N ARG A 220 -0.05 20.48 -2.18
CA ARG A 220 -1.47 20.06 -2.08
C ARG A 220 -2.09 19.60 -3.39
N SER A 221 -1.28 19.51 -4.45
CA SER A 221 -1.75 18.98 -5.71
C SER A 221 -0.83 17.86 -6.16
N LEU A 222 -1.42 16.67 -6.27
CA LEU A 222 -0.75 15.46 -6.73
C LEU A 222 -0.05 15.69 -8.09
N LYS A 223 -0.64 16.51 -8.96
CA LYS A 223 -0.09 16.83 -10.30
C LYS A 223 1.34 17.38 -10.23
N PHE A 224 1.67 18.17 -9.22
CA PHE A 224 3.03 18.72 -9.06
C PHE A 224 4.03 17.67 -8.54
N LEU A 225 3.57 16.62 -7.86
CA LEU A 225 4.42 15.54 -7.34
C LEU A 225 4.73 14.46 -8.40
N VAL A 226 3.91 14.34 -9.46
CA VAL A 226 4.10 13.36 -10.53
C VAL A 226 5.50 13.41 -11.18
N PRO A 227 6.03 14.55 -11.66
CA PRO A 227 7.35 14.58 -12.29
C PRO A 227 8.49 14.20 -11.33
N PHE A 228 8.41 14.61 -10.07
CA PHE A 228 9.36 14.20 -9.03
C PHE A 228 9.31 12.69 -8.78
N SER A 229 8.11 12.10 -8.82
CA SER A 229 7.93 10.66 -8.68
C SER A 229 8.53 9.85 -9.84
N LEU A 230 8.51 10.41 -11.06
CA LEU A 230 9.19 9.81 -12.22
C LEU A 230 10.71 9.90 -12.07
N MET A 231 11.22 11.06 -11.66
CA MET A 231 12.65 11.25 -11.38
C MET A 231 13.13 10.31 -10.27
N ALA A 232 12.36 10.17 -9.19
CA ALA A 232 12.66 9.25 -8.09
C ALA A 232 12.81 7.81 -8.58
N ASN A 233 11.93 7.36 -9.48
CA ASN A 233 12.03 6.01 -10.06
C ASN A 233 13.33 5.82 -10.85
N ILE A 234 13.76 6.83 -11.63
CA ILE A 234 15.01 6.78 -12.39
C ILE A 234 16.21 6.68 -11.42
N PHE A 235 16.23 7.53 -10.39
CA PHE A 235 17.29 7.50 -9.38
C PHE A 235 17.35 6.18 -8.62
N ILE A 236 16.19 5.60 -8.30
CA ILE A 236 16.08 4.28 -7.69
C ILE A 236 16.70 3.21 -8.60
N VAL A 237 16.36 3.18 -9.89
CA VAL A 237 16.91 2.20 -10.85
C VAL A 237 18.43 2.34 -10.98
N ILE A 238 18.94 3.57 -11.09
CA ILE A 238 20.38 3.83 -11.16
C ILE A 238 21.08 3.36 -9.89
N THR A 239 20.54 3.71 -8.71
CA THR A 239 21.06 3.30 -7.41
C THR A 239 21.08 1.78 -7.28
N PHE A 240 20.01 1.09 -7.69
CA PHE A 240 19.97 -0.38 -7.70
C PHE A 240 21.04 -0.97 -8.61
N GLY A 241 21.24 -0.41 -9.82
CA GLY A 241 22.31 -0.85 -10.73
C GLY A 241 23.70 -0.73 -10.10
N ILE A 242 24.01 0.41 -9.47
CA ILE A 242 25.28 0.63 -8.77
C ILE A 242 25.43 -0.33 -7.57
N THR A 243 24.34 -0.54 -6.82
CA THR A 243 24.33 -1.46 -5.68
C THR A 243 24.63 -2.89 -6.12
N LEU A 244 24.01 -3.35 -7.21
CA LEU A 244 24.28 -4.67 -7.80
C LEU A 244 25.72 -4.77 -8.30
N TYR A 245 26.27 -3.72 -8.92
CA TYR A 245 27.67 -3.69 -9.32
C TYR A 245 28.60 -3.95 -8.12
N TYR A 246 28.51 -3.16 -7.06
CA TYR A 246 29.36 -3.34 -5.86
C TYR A 246 29.11 -4.65 -5.10
N MET A 247 27.90 -5.21 -5.24
CA MET A 247 27.55 -6.50 -4.65
C MET A 247 28.32 -7.67 -5.28
N PHE A 248 28.61 -7.59 -6.59
CA PHE A 248 29.22 -8.68 -7.36
C PHE A 248 30.62 -8.35 -7.93
N ASP A 249 31.16 -7.16 -7.70
CA ASP A 249 32.49 -6.75 -8.17
C ASP A 249 33.64 -7.57 -7.56
N GLN A 250 33.43 -8.15 -6.37
CA GLN A 250 34.42 -8.96 -5.65
C GLN A 250 33.94 -10.40 -5.44
N PRO A 251 34.84 -11.38 -5.30
CA PRO A 251 34.46 -12.77 -5.08
C PRO A 251 33.65 -12.93 -3.79
N LEU A 252 32.54 -13.67 -3.90
CA LEU A 252 31.62 -13.94 -2.79
C LEU A 252 32.21 -14.96 -1.82
N VAL A 253 32.24 -14.63 -0.52
CA VAL A 253 32.80 -15.48 0.53
C VAL A 253 31.69 -16.05 1.41
N PHE A 254 31.46 -17.37 1.30
CA PHE A 254 30.39 -18.06 2.02
C PHE A 254 30.83 -18.66 3.35
N SER A 255 32.12 -19.01 3.49
CA SER A 255 32.63 -19.85 4.60
C SER A 255 32.43 -19.26 6.00
N ASN A 256 32.29 -17.94 6.10
CA ASN A 256 32.20 -17.21 7.37
C ASN A 256 30.78 -16.70 7.65
N LYS A 257 29.74 -17.29 7.03
CA LYS A 257 28.35 -16.85 7.18
C LYS A 257 27.50 -17.96 7.79
N PRO A 258 26.85 -17.75 8.95
CA PRO A 258 25.98 -18.75 9.55
C PRO A 258 24.82 -19.10 8.61
N LEU A 259 24.54 -20.41 8.49
CA LEU A 259 23.34 -20.88 7.79
C LEU A 259 22.07 -20.55 8.57
N ILE A 260 22.16 -20.51 9.91
CA ILE A 260 21.09 -20.16 10.83
C ILE A 260 21.70 -19.25 11.91
N ALA A 261 21.14 -18.06 12.09
CA ALA A 261 21.56 -17.10 13.11
C ALA A 261 20.99 -17.47 14.49
N PRO A 262 21.51 -16.89 15.60
CA PRO A 262 20.97 -17.12 16.93
C PRO A 262 19.48 -16.77 17.03
N ALA A 263 18.72 -17.58 17.77
CA ALA A 263 17.27 -17.44 17.87
C ALA A 263 16.79 -16.06 18.39
N ALA A 264 17.64 -15.34 19.12
CA ALA A 264 17.35 -13.99 19.60
C ALA A 264 17.16 -12.96 18.48
N HIS A 265 17.76 -13.18 17.30
CA HIS A 265 17.69 -12.25 16.15
C HIS A 265 16.54 -12.57 15.18
N ILE A 266 15.97 -13.78 15.26
CA ILE A 266 14.88 -14.22 14.40
C ILE A 266 13.65 -13.27 14.42
N PRO A 267 13.23 -12.69 15.57
CA PRO A 267 12.13 -11.72 15.57
C PRO A 267 12.41 -10.47 14.72
N LEU A 268 13.65 -9.95 14.74
CA LEU A 268 14.06 -8.80 13.92
C LEU A 268 14.00 -9.15 12.44
N PHE A 269 14.42 -10.36 12.06
CA PHE A 269 14.27 -10.85 10.69
C PHE A 269 12.81 -10.85 10.24
N PHE A 270 11.90 -11.47 10.98
CA PHE A 270 10.49 -11.52 10.59
C PHE A 270 9.89 -10.12 10.47
N ALA A 271 10.21 -9.23 11.41
CA ALA A 271 9.73 -7.85 11.40
C ALA A 271 10.26 -7.07 10.17
N THR A 272 11.54 -7.21 9.83
CA THR A 272 12.14 -6.56 8.66
C THR A 272 11.60 -7.13 7.34
N VAL A 273 11.38 -8.45 7.24
CA VAL A 273 10.78 -9.05 6.04
C VAL A 273 9.32 -8.64 5.88
N ILE A 274 8.53 -8.62 6.97
CA ILE A 274 7.14 -8.15 6.94
C ILE A 274 7.09 -6.67 6.55
N PHE A 275 8.00 -5.85 7.06
CA PHE A 275 8.17 -4.46 6.61
C PHE A 275 8.52 -4.38 5.13
N ALA A 276 9.46 -5.19 4.64
CA ALA A 276 9.87 -5.16 3.24
C ALA A 276 8.71 -5.56 2.31
N MET A 277 7.85 -6.48 2.75
CA MET A 277 6.64 -6.90 2.03
C MET A 277 5.48 -5.89 2.18
N GLU A 278 5.76 -4.65 2.60
CA GLU A 278 4.82 -3.53 2.57
C GLU A 278 4.16 -3.39 1.19
N GLY A 279 2.90 -2.92 1.18
CA GLY A 279 2.20 -2.55 -0.04
C GLY A 279 0.68 -2.54 0.14
N ILE A 280 0.18 -3.03 1.28
CA ILE A 280 -1.25 -3.24 1.53
C ILE A 280 -2.09 -1.98 1.34
N GLY A 281 -1.57 -0.80 1.67
CA GLY A 281 -2.27 0.48 1.49
C GLY A 281 -2.48 0.87 0.03
N ALA A 282 -1.65 0.38 -0.89
CA ALA A 282 -1.77 0.65 -2.33
C ALA A 282 -2.57 -0.43 -3.08
N VAL A 283 -2.73 -1.63 -2.51
CA VAL A 283 -3.43 -2.76 -3.16
C VAL A 283 -4.83 -2.37 -3.61
N MET A 284 -5.68 -1.90 -2.69
CA MET A 284 -7.07 -1.58 -3.00
C MET A 284 -7.21 -0.39 -3.97
N PRO A 285 -6.48 0.74 -3.78
CA PRO A 285 -6.48 1.81 -4.78
C PRO A 285 -6.03 1.37 -6.17
N VAL A 286 -4.98 0.54 -6.28
CA VAL A 286 -4.48 0.04 -7.56
C VAL A 286 -5.51 -0.87 -8.22
N GLU A 287 -6.08 -1.83 -7.47
CA GLU A 287 -7.14 -2.71 -7.96
C GLU A 287 -8.38 -1.91 -8.43
N ASN A 288 -8.82 -0.94 -7.63
CA ASN A 288 -9.99 -0.11 -7.94
C ASN A 288 -9.78 0.76 -9.19
N SER A 289 -8.53 1.10 -9.49
CA SER A 289 -8.19 1.89 -10.68
C SER A 289 -8.09 1.08 -11.96
N MET A 290 -8.17 -0.26 -11.91
CA MET A 290 -7.97 -1.11 -13.10
C MET A 290 -9.17 -1.13 -14.04
N LYS A 291 -8.91 -1.15 -15.34
CA LYS A 291 -9.93 -1.35 -16.38
C LYS A 291 -10.61 -2.73 -16.31
N LYS A 292 -9.86 -3.76 -15.93
CA LYS A 292 -10.34 -5.15 -15.82
C LYS A 292 -9.91 -5.76 -14.49
N PRO A 293 -10.62 -5.49 -13.38
CA PRO A 293 -10.16 -5.88 -12.06
C PRO A 293 -10.15 -7.40 -11.80
N GLN A 294 -10.89 -8.17 -12.60
CA GLN A 294 -10.83 -9.65 -12.57
C GLN A 294 -9.44 -10.19 -12.92
N GLN A 295 -8.64 -9.42 -13.69
CA GLN A 295 -7.26 -9.76 -14.00
C GLN A 295 -6.32 -9.59 -12.80
N PHE A 296 -6.73 -8.87 -11.74
CA PHE A 296 -5.89 -8.64 -10.57
C PHE A 296 -5.57 -9.94 -9.83
N LEU A 297 -6.59 -10.77 -9.60
CA LEU A 297 -6.49 -12.09 -8.96
C LEU A 297 -6.51 -13.27 -9.97
N GLY A 298 -6.38 -12.98 -11.27
CA GLY A 298 -6.43 -13.99 -12.33
C GLY A 298 -5.26 -14.98 -12.32
N CYS A 299 -5.13 -15.81 -13.37
CA CYS A 299 -4.01 -16.75 -13.55
C CYS A 299 -3.35 -16.58 -14.94
N PRO A 300 -2.13 -16.00 -15.03
CA PRO A 300 -1.39 -15.30 -13.97
C PRO A 300 -2.00 -13.91 -13.71
N GLY A 301 -2.29 -13.61 -12.44
CA GLY A 301 -2.90 -12.36 -12.01
C GLY A 301 -1.85 -11.29 -11.68
N VAL A 302 -2.23 -10.02 -11.81
CA VAL A 302 -1.35 -8.88 -11.53
C VAL A 302 -0.73 -8.95 -10.14
N LEU A 303 -1.51 -9.34 -9.12
CA LEU A 303 -1.02 -9.48 -7.75
C LEU A 303 0.05 -10.57 -7.64
N ASN A 304 -0.22 -11.77 -8.17
CA ASN A 304 0.70 -12.91 -8.06
C ASN A 304 2.00 -12.63 -8.80
N THR A 305 1.93 -12.04 -9.99
CA THR A 305 3.13 -11.64 -10.74
C THR A 305 3.94 -10.60 -9.97
N ALA A 306 3.29 -9.55 -9.44
CA ALA A 306 3.99 -8.53 -8.64
C ALA A 306 4.70 -9.15 -7.43
N MET A 307 3.98 -9.94 -6.63
CA MET A 307 4.50 -10.47 -5.38
C MET A 307 5.59 -11.53 -5.61
N ILE A 308 5.48 -12.40 -6.63
CA ILE A 308 6.55 -13.34 -6.97
C ILE A 308 7.82 -12.57 -7.35
N THR A 309 7.71 -11.52 -8.18
CA THR A 309 8.86 -10.68 -8.55
C THR A 309 9.48 -10.01 -7.32
N VAL A 310 8.67 -9.44 -6.43
CA VAL A 310 9.14 -8.80 -5.20
C VAL A 310 9.87 -9.80 -4.29
N VAL A 311 9.27 -10.96 -4.02
CA VAL A 311 9.83 -11.99 -3.15
C VAL A 311 11.17 -12.52 -3.68
N LEU A 312 11.26 -12.76 -4.99
CA LEU A 312 12.50 -13.20 -5.62
C LEU A 312 13.59 -12.13 -5.52
N LEU A 313 13.26 -10.87 -5.82
CA LEU A 313 14.21 -9.76 -5.69
C LEU A 313 14.71 -9.62 -4.24
N TYR A 314 13.83 -9.77 -3.26
CA TYR A 314 14.21 -9.67 -1.84
C TYR A 314 15.09 -10.82 -1.39
N ALA A 315 14.79 -12.04 -1.85
CA ALA A 315 15.64 -13.19 -1.58
C ALA A 315 17.03 -13.01 -2.20
N ILE A 316 17.11 -12.54 -3.45
CA ILE A 316 18.39 -12.29 -4.14
C ILE A 316 19.19 -11.20 -3.44
N ILE A 317 18.61 -10.02 -3.24
CA ILE A 317 19.31 -8.88 -2.62
C ILE A 317 19.67 -9.19 -1.17
N GLY A 318 18.76 -9.82 -0.41
CA GLY A 318 19.01 -10.22 0.97
C GLY A 318 20.13 -11.24 1.09
N PHE A 319 20.07 -12.31 0.30
CA PHE A 319 21.08 -13.36 0.31
C PHE A 319 22.45 -12.84 -0.13
N PHE A 320 22.56 -12.27 -1.33
CA PHE A 320 23.85 -11.82 -1.85
C PHE A 320 24.40 -10.59 -1.14
N GLY A 321 23.52 -9.68 -0.68
CA GLY A 321 23.94 -8.55 0.16
C GLY A 321 24.56 -9.01 1.47
N TYR A 322 23.96 -10.00 2.15
CA TYR A 322 24.54 -10.54 3.38
C TYR A 322 25.83 -11.33 3.12
N VAL A 323 25.90 -12.10 2.02
CA VAL A 323 27.14 -12.78 1.62
C VAL A 323 28.26 -11.76 1.39
N ARG A 324 27.96 -10.63 0.74
CA ARG A 324 28.96 -9.60 0.40
C ARG A 324 29.50 -8.85 1.61
N TYR A 325 28.62 -8.42 2.52
CA TYR A 325 28.99 -7.49 3.61
C TYR A 325 29.07 -8.16 4.98
N GLY A 326 28.47 -9.34 5.17
CA GLY A 326 28.60 -10.09 6.40
C GLY A 326 28.13 -9.32 7.63
N ASP A 327 28.98 -9.26 8.65
CA ASP A 327 28.67 -8.59 9.92
C ASP A 327 28.74 -7.05 9.82
N GLU A 328 29.27 -6.52 8.72
CA GLU A 328 29.31 -5.08 8.46
C GLU A 328 28.01 -4.56 7.83
N VAL A 329 27.04 -5.43 7.52
CA VAL A 329 25.75 -5.02 6.96
C VAL A 329 25.10 -3.97 7.86
N ARG A 330 24.64 -2.88 7.24
CA ARG A 330 23.89 -1.81 7.90
C ARG A 330 22.41 -1.96 7.58
N GLY A 331 21.56 -1.20 8.27
CA GLY A 331 20.09 -1.22 8.08
C GLY A 331 19.61 -0.89 6.66
N SER A 332 20.49 -0.43 5.77
CA SER A 332 20.26 -0.33 4.34
C SER A 332 21.54 -0.67 3.58
N ILE A 333 21.44 -1.50 2.53
CA ILE A 333 22.57 -1.87 1.68
C ILE A 333 23.25 -0.68 0.99
N THR A 334 22.51 0.41 0.75
CA THR A 334 23.12 1.62 0.17
C THR A 334 24.13 2.25 1.12
N LEU A 335 23.94 2.11 2.44
CA LEU A 335 24.87 2.62 3.44
C LEU A 335 26.17 1.80 3.50
N ASN A 336 26.15 0.57 2.98
CA ASN A 336 27.33 -0.30 2.86
C ASN A 336 28.20 0.02 1.63
N LEU A 337 27.74 0.88 0.72
CA LEU A 337 28.57 1.27 -0.43
C LEU A 337 29.86 1.97 0.05
N PRO A 338 31.00 1.69 -0.60
CA PRO A 338 32.30 2.17 -0.14
C PRO A 338 32.34 3.70 -0.16
N GLN A 339 32.81 4.29 0.93
CA GLN A 339 32.94 5.75 1.09
C GLN A 339 34.16 6.25 0.31
N GLY A 340 34.08 7.47 -0.24
CA GLY A 340 35.18 8.11 -0.96
C GLY A 340 35.34 7.66 -2.42
N TYR A 341 34.48 6.74 -2.88
CA TYR A 341 34.37 6.39 -4.28
C TYR A 341 33.17 7.12 -4.87
N TRP A 342 33.43 7.94 -5.88
CA TRP A 342 32.43 8.80 -6.52
C TRP A 342 31.14 8.05 -6.91
N LEU A 343 31.23 6.79 -7.34
CA LEU A 343 30.09 5.99 -7.75
C LEU A 343 29.22 5.56 -6.55
N GLY A 344 29.84 5.17 -5.44
CA GLY A 344 29.16 4.80 -4.20
C GLY A 344 28.46 6.00 -3.55
N ASP A 345 29.17 7.13 -3.47
CA ASP A 345 28.62 8.36 -2.89
C ASP A 345 27.48 8.92 -3.77
N THR A 346 27.63 8.87 -5.09
CA THR A 346 26.55 9.22 -6.03
C THR A 346 25.30 8.37 -5.80
N ALA A 347 25.44 7.04 -5.64
CA ALA A 347 24.29 6.17 -5.37
C ALA A 347 23.62 6.49 -4.03
N LYS A 348 24.38 6.74 -2.95
CA LYS A 348 23.83 7.14 -1.64
C LYS A 348 23.02 8.44 -1.75
N LEU A 349 23.57 9.46 -2.41
CA LEU A 349 22.92 10.75 -2.59
C LEU A 349 21.68 10.66 -3.51
N LEU A 350 21.78 9.94 -4.63
CA LEU A 350 20.64 9.73 -5.53
C LEU A 350 19.49 9.02 -4.81
N MET A 351 19.79 8.02 -3.97
CA MET A 351 18.77 7.33 -3.17
C MET A 351 18.13 8.26 -2.14
N ALA A 352 18.91 9.10 -1.46
CA ALA A 352 18.40 10.09 -0.52
C ALA A 352 17.42 11.06 -1.21
N VAL A 353 17.79 11.58 -2.38
CA VAL A 353 16.91 12.47 -3.16
C VAL A 353 15.67 11.73 -3.68
N ALA A 354 15.80 10.47 -4.10
CA ALA A 354 14.67 9.67 -4.56
C ALA A 354 13.64 9.42 -3.44
N ILE A 355 14.12 9.15 -2.22
CA ILE A 355 13.26 8.98 -1.04
C ILE A 355 12.63 10.31 -0.64
N LEU A 356 13.35 11.42 -0.73
CA LEU A 356 12.79 12.76 -0.49
C LEU A 356 11.63 13.09 -1.44
N PHE A 357 11.74 12.71 -2.72
CA PHE A 357 10.62 12.85 -3.67
C PHE A 357 9.47 11.87 -3.40
N THR A 358 9.79 10.64 -2.97
CA THR A 358 8.78 9.64 -2.59
C THR A 358 8.02 10.05 -1.34
N TYR A 359 8.70 10.70 -0.39
CA TYR A 359 8.12 11.26 0.82
C TYR A 359 6.95 12.20 0.51
N GLY A 360 7.11 13.12 -0.44
CA GLY A 360 6.03 14.04 -0.81
C GLY A 360 4.77 13.34 -1.28
N LEU A 361 4.92 12.30 -2.10
CA LEU A 361 3.79 11.50 -2.61
C LEU A 361 3.12 10.69 -1.50
N GLN A 362 3.90 10.01 -0.67
CA GLN A 362 3.35 9.20 0.43
C GLN A 362 2.75 10.04 1.54
N PHE A 363 3.28 11.24 1.79
CA PHE A 363 2.73 12.16 2.77
C PHE A 363 1.41 12.81 2.30
N TYR A 364 1.22 12.98 0.99
CA TYR A 364 0.03 13.61 0.43
C TYR A 364 -1.27 12.86 0.75
N VAL A 365 -1.35 11.56 0.43
CA VAL A 365 -2.59 10.78 0.51
C VAL A 365 -3.17 10.70 1.93
N PRO A 366 -2.40 10.37 2.98
CA PRO A 366 -2.90 10.27 4.34
C PRO A 366 -3.31 11.63 4.89
N ASN A 367 -2.62 12.71 4.52
CA ASN A 367 -2.99 14.06 4.93
C ASN A 367 -4.32 14.52 4.30
N GLU A 368 -4.58 14.16 3.05
CA GLU A 368 -5.89 14.42 2.43
C GLU A 368 -7.02 13.59 3.08
N VAL A 369 -6.74 12.36 3.48
CA VAL A 369 -7.70 11.54 4.26
C VAL A 369 -7.95 12.16 5.64
N LEU A 370 -6.89 12.54 6.36
CA LEU A 370 -6.98 13.19 7.66
C LEU A 370 -7.74 14.51 7.56
N TRP A 371 -7.41 15.34 6.57
CA TRP A 371 -8.09 16.61 6.34
C TRP A 371 -9.58 16.42 6.11
N ARG A 372 -9.98 15.48 5.25
CA ARG A 372 -11.41 15.16 5.03
C ARG A 372 -12.15 14.77 6.30
N LYS A 373 -11.48 14.08 7.23
CA LYS A 373 -12.04 13.69 8.53
C LYS A 373 -12.16 14.85 9.51
N ILE A 374 -11.29 15.85 9.47
CA ILE A 374 -11.27 16.91 10.50
C ILE A 374 -11.79 18.27 10.01
N GLN A 375 -11.83 18.51 8.70
CA GLN A 375 -12.14 19.83 8.11
C GLN A 375 -13.47 20.44 8.60
N HIS A 376 -14.45 19.60 8.93
CA HIS A 376 -15.77 20.05 9.39
C HIS A 376 -15.75 20.68 10.78
N HIS A 377 -14.70 20.44 11.58
CA HIS A 377 -14.52 21.09 12.88
C HIS A 377 -13.95 22.51 12.76
N PHE A 378 -13.47 22.90 11.58
CA PHE A 378 -12.79 24.18 11.37
C PHE A 378 -13.61 25.10 10.46
N ARG A 379 -13.58 26.40 10.77
CA ARG A 379 -14.21 27.43 9.92
C ARG A 379 -13.53 27.47 8.54
N PRO A 380 -14.28 27.60 7.43
CA PRO A 380 -13.73 27.65 6.07
C PRO A 380 -12.60 28.66 5.88
N GLU A 381 -12.72 29.84 6.48
CA GLU A 381 -11.71 30.92 6.44
C GLU A 381 -10.34 30.49 6.98
N ARG A 382 -10.33 29.55 7.93
CA ARG A 382 -9.10 29.05 8.59
C ARG A 382 -8.60 27.75 7.97
N HIS A 383 -9.27 27.20 6.95
CA HIS A 383 -8.89 25.91 6.37
C HIS A 383 -7.45 25.91 5.86
N ASN A 384 -7.03 26.95 5.14
CA ASN A 384 -5.67 27.04 4.61
C ASN A 384 -4.62 27.04 5.72
N ILE A 385 -4.78 27.89 6.75
CA ILE A 385 -3.82 27.99 7.87
C ILE A 385 -3.80 26.67 8.66
N THR A 386 -4.97 26.09 8.91
CA THR A 386 -5.09 24.83 9.66
C THR A 386 -4.40 23.69 8.92
N GLN A 387 -4.54 23.60 7.59
CA GLN A 387 -3.83 22.62 6.78
C GLN A 387 -2.30 22.80 6.85
N ILE A 388 -1.80 24.04 6.79
CA ILE A 388 -0.36 24.33 6.91
C ILE A 388 0.14 23.86 8.27
N LEU A 389 -0.53 24.28 9.35
CA LEU A 389 -0.14 23.96 10.72
C LEU A 389 -0.23 22.46 10.98
N LEU A 390 -1.26 21.79 10.50
CA LEU A 390 -1.42 20.34 10.65
C LEU A 390 -0.28 19.60 9.95
N ARG A 391 -0.04 19.89 8.65
CA ARG A 391 1.01 19.24 7.87
C ARG A 391 2.39 19.51 8.47
N SER A 392 2.69 20.78 8.79
CA SER A 392 3.96 21.15 9.44
C SER A 392 4.10 20.48 10.81
N GLY A 393 3.03 20.42 11.60
CA GLY A 393 3.02 19.73 12.89
C GLY A 393 3.37 18.26 12.75
N ILE A 394 2.72 17.53 11.83
CA ILE A 394 3.01 16.12 11.57
C ILE A 394 4.48 15.94 11.16
N ILE A 395 4.99 16.77 10.25
CA ILE A 395 6.39 16.70 9.78
C ILE A 395 7.37 16.96 10.94
N LEU A 396 7.09 17.95 11.79
CA LEU A 396 7.92 18.27 12.96
C LEU A 396 7.91 17.15 14.00
N VAL A 397 6.75 16.53 14.27
CA VAL A 397 6.67 15.37 15.18
C VAL A 397 7.42 14.17 14.58
N SER A 398 7.26 13.90 13.28
CA SER A 398 8.04 12.83 12.60
C SER A 398 9.55 13.08 12.70
N GLY A 399 10.00 14.31 12.48
CA GLY A 399 11.41 14.70 12.63
C GLY A 399 11.92 14.57 14.06
N GLY A 400 11.10 14.94 15.05
CA GLY A 400 11.40 14.77 16.47
C GLY A 400 11.57 13.29 16.86
N ILE A 401 10.69 12.42 16.37
CA ILE A 401 10.79 10.96 16.59
C ILE A 401 12.04 10.40 15.91
N ALA A 402 12.30 10.77 14.65
CA ALA A 402 13.50 10.35 13.92
C ALA A 402 14.80 10.83 14.61
N ALA A 403 14.80 12.00 15.24
CA ALA A 403 15.95 12.49 16.03
C ALA A 403 16.08 11.78 17.38
N GLY A 404 14.98 11.31 17.97
CA GLY A 404 14.97 10.53 19.20
C GLY A 404 15.53 9.12 19.03
N ILE A 405 15.26 8.48 17.89
CA ILE A 405 15.68 7.11 17.56
C ILE A 405 16.50 7.13 16.26
N PRO A 406 17.80 7.50 16.31
CA PRO A 406 18.63 7.69 15.12
C PRO A 406 19.16 6.37 14.50
N ASN A 407 18.69 5.21 14.95
CA ASN A 407 19.09 3.90 14.42
C ASN A 407 18.05 3.40 13.40
N LEU A 408 18.49 3.27 12.14
CA LEU A 408 17.60 2.97 11.01
C LEU A 408 16.97 1.58 11.11
N GLU A 409 17.77 0.55 11.42
CA GLU A 409 17.31 -0.84 11.45
C GLU A 409 16.27 -1.12 12.54
N PRO A 410 16.52 -0.84 13.84
CA PRO A 410 15.53 -1.11 14.88
C PRO A 410 14.22 -0.37 14.59
N PHE A 411 14.29 0.82 13.99
CA PHE A 411 13.08 1.56 13.64
C PHE A 411 12.31 0.87 12.50
N ILE A 412 12.98 0.48 11.41
CA ILE A 412 12.35 -0.30 10.33
C ILE A 412 11.67 -1.56 10.87
N SER A 413 12.38 -2.30 11.73
CA SER A 413 11.88 -3.51 12.37
C SER A 413 10.64 -3.21 13.24
N LEU A 414 10.67 -2.15 14.06
CA LEU A 414 9.52 -1.76 14.89
C LEU A 414 8.28 -1.43 14.05
N VAL A 415 8.46 -0.72 12.93
CA VAL A 415 7.35 -0.38 12.01
C VAL A 415 6.75 -1.64 11.38
N GLY A 416 7.60 -2.57 10.94
CA GLY A 416 7.22 -3.90 10.46
C GLY A 416 6.42 -4.70 11.47
N ALA A 417 6.97 -4.81 12.68
CA ALA A 417 6.38 -5.58 13.77
C ALA A 417 5.01 -5.02 14.18
N VAL A 418 4.87 -3.70 14.36
CA VAL A 418 3.63 -3.13 14.89
C VAL A 418 2.57 -2.98 13.79
N PHE A 419 2.89 -2.26 12.71
CA PHE A 419 1.86 -1.82 11.77
C PHE A 419 1.55 -2.87 10.72
N PHE A 420 2.57 -3.47 10.11
CA PHE A 420 2.37 -4.39 9.00
C PHE A 420 1.95 -5.79 9.44
N SER A 421 2.30 -6.24 10.65
CA SER A 421 1.67 -7.44 11.22
C SER A 421 0.16 -7.21 11.40
N LEU A 422 -0.25 -6.11 12.05
CA LEU A 422 -1.66 -5.80 12.31
C LEU A 422 -2.45 -5.60 11.01
N LEU A 423 -1.99 -4.72 10.12
CA LEU A 423 -2.75 -4.37 8.92
C LEU A 423 -2.53 -5.33 7.76
N GLY A 424 -1.33 -5.89 7.61
CA GLY A 424 -0.98 -6.77 6.50
C GLY A 424 -1.40 -8.22 6.72
N ILE A 425 -1.48 -8.68 7.97
CA ILE A 425 -1.73 -10.10 8.29
C ILE A 425 -2.99 -10.27 9.15
N PHE A 426 -3.04 -9.61 10.31
CA PHE A 426 -4.15 -9.80 11.26
C PHE A 426 -5.49 -9.33 10.69
N VAL A 427 -5.57 -8.09 10.19
CA VAL A 427 -6.83 -7.54 9.67
C VAL A 427 -7.39 -8.37 8.52
N PRO A 428 -6.64 -8.73 7.45
CA PRO A 428 -7.16 -9.57 6.37
C PRO A 428 -7.68 -10.93 6.84
N SER A 429 -6.97 -11.57 7.77
CA SER A 429 -7.38 -12.85 8.35
C SER A 429 -8.65 -12.72 9.19
N PHE A 430 -8.78 -11.61 9.92
CA PHE A 430 -9.94 -11.35 10.77
C PHE A 430 -11.18 -10.99 9.95
N ILE A 431 -11.08 -10.10 8.96
CA ILE A 431 -12.23 -9.72 8.11
C ILE A 431 -12.74 -10.91 7.30
N GLU A 432 -11.87 -11.78 6.77
CA GLU A 432 -12.32 -12.99 6.05
C GLU A 432 -13.07 -13.92 6.99
N THR A 433 -12.61 -14.06 8.23
CA THR A 433 -13.30 -14.87 9.24
C THR A 433 -14.69 -14.32 9.53
N VAL A 434 -14.83 -13.00 9.72
CA VAL A 434 -16.13 -12.36 9.96
C VAL A 434 -17.06 -12.50 8.76
N TYR A 435 -16.54 -12.28 7.54
CA TYR A 435 -17.31 -12.40 6.30
C TYR A 435 -17.85 -13.82 6.05
N LEU A 436 -17.05 -14.85 6.38
CA LEU A 436 -17.43 -16.24 6.13
C LEU A 436 -18.25 -16.89 7.26
N TRP A 437 -18.39 -16.21 8.40
CA TRP A 437 -19.06 -16.77 9.58
C TRP A 437 -20.60 -16.74 9.47
N PRO A 438 -21.33 -17.80 9.87
CA PRO A 438 -20.86 -19.13 10.30
C PRO A 438 -20.80 -20.17 9.16
N ASP A 439 -21.49 -19.92 8.05
CA ASP A 439 -21.88 -20.98 7.11
C ASP A 439 -20.89 -21.20 5.95
N ARG A 440 -19.95 -20.28 5.71
CA ARG A 440 -19.04 -20.29 4.54
C ARG A 440 -17.58 -20.67 4.87
N LEU A 441 -17.36 -21.24 6.06
CA LEU A 441 -16.03 -21.60 6.60
C LEU A 441 -15.37 -22.82 5.92
N GLY A 442 -16.12 -23.56 5.10
CA GLY A 442 -15.63 -24.74 4.37
C GLY A 442 -15.57 -26.02 5.21
N TRP A 443 -15.14 -27.12 4.59
CA TRP A 443 -15.05 -28.43 5.25
C TRP A 443 -14.12 -28.37 6.48
N CYS A 444 -14.57 -28.96 7.59
CA CYS A 444 -13.90 -28.92 8.89
C CYS A 444 -13.53 -27.50 9.40
N LYS A 445 -14.19 -26.45 8.90
CA LYS A 445 -13.85 -25.04 9.19
C LYS A 445 -12.37 -24.72 8.92
N TRP A 446 -11.73 -25.33 7.92
CA TRP A 446 -10.30 -25.17 7.68
C TRP A 446 -9.88 -23.70 7.52
N LYS A 447 -10.74 -22.86 6.91
CA LYS A 447 -10.48 -21.42 6.74
C LYS A 447 -10.38 -20.69 8.07
N LEU A 448 -11.16 -21.10 9.08
CA LEU A 448 -11.06 -20.57 10.44
C LEU A 448 -9.72 -20.94 11.05
N ILE A 449 -9.31 -22.20 10.97
CA ILE A 449 -8.04 -22.69 11.52
C ILE A 449 -6.87 -21.90 10.89
N LYS A 450 -6.87 -21.79 9.56
CA LYS A 450 -5.90 -21.00 8.80
C LYS A 450 -5.84 -19.55 9.27
N ASN A 451 -6.98 -18.88 9.42
CA ASN A 451 -7.04 -17.47 9.85
C ASN A 451 -6.64 -17.29 11.31
N VAL A 452 -6.94 -18.25 12.18
CA VAL A 452 -6.47 -18.26 13.57
C VAL A 452 -4.95 -18.42 13.62
N LEU A 453 -4.36 -19.32 12.81
CA LEU A 453 -2.91 -19.46 12.72
C LEU A 453 -2.23 -18.18 12.21
N LEU A 454 -2.79 -17.53 11.18
CA LEU A 454 -2.30 -16.24 10.68
C LEU A 454 -2.41 -15.14 11.75
N GLY A 455 -3.52 -15.11 12.49
CA GLY A 455 -3.72 -14.17 13.60
C GLY A 455 -2.69 -14.39 14.72
N ILE A 456 -2.43 -15.63 15.12
CA ILE A 456 -1.40 -15.97 16.11
C ILE A 456 -0.02 -15.57 15.60
N PHE A 457 0.32 -15.92 14.35
CA PHE A 457 1.59 -15.53 13.73
C PHE A 457 1.77 -14.01 13.73
N SER A 458 0.72 -13.25 13.39
CA SER A 458 0.74 -11.79 13.42
C SER A 458 0.99 -11.24 14.83
N LEU A 459 0.32 -11.78 15.85
CA LEU A 459 0.50 -11.33 17.23
C LEU A 459 1.90 -11.66 17.76
N LEU A 460 2.44 -12.83 17.40
CA LEU A 460 3.81 -13.20 17.74
C LEU A 460 4.82 -12.30 17.03
N ALA A 461 4.64 -12.03 15.74
CA ALA A 461 5.49 -11.11 14.98
C ALA A 461 5.45 -9.69 15.59
N LEU A 462 4.28 -9.24 16.04
CA LEU A 462 4.13 -7.97 16.73
C LEU A 462 4.88 -7.93 18.05
N VAL A 463 4.60 -8.87 18.95
CA VAL A 463 5.16 -8.83 20.32
C VAL A 463 6.67 -9.09 20.29
N ALA A 464 7.10 -10.14 19.61
CA ALA A 464 8.51 -10.51 19.54
C ALA A 464 9.32 -9.48 18.75
N GLY A 465 8.79 -9.01 17.60
CA GLY A 465 9.44 -7.99 16.79
C GLY A 465 9.57 -6.66 17.54
N ALA A 466 8.47 -6.15 18.12
CA ALA A 466 8.51 -4.90 18.87
C ALA A 466 9.42 -4.99 20.10
N ALA A 467 9.38 -6.10 20.84
CA ALA A 467 10.26 -6.30 21.99
C ALA A 467 11.74 -6.33 21.59
N ALA A 468 12.08 -7.03 20.50
CA ALA A 468 13.45 -7.07 19.99
C ALA A 468 13.92 -5.69 19.51
N SER A 469 13.10 -4.98 18.72
CA SER A 469 13.43 -3.64 18.23
C SER A 469 13.60 -2.63 19.36
N ILE A 470 12.70 -2.63 20.34
CA ILE A 470 12.81 -1.74 21.52
C ILE A 470 14.04 -2.10 22.35
N GLY A 471 14.33 -3.39 22.51
CA GLY A 471 15.54 -3.86 23.19
C GLY A 471 16.82 -3.31 22.56
N GLU A 472 16.93 -3.35 21.23
CA GLU A 472 18.06 -2.77 20.49
C GLU A 472 18.10 -1.24 20.52
N MET A 473 16.94 -0.56 20.62
CA MET A 473 16.91 0.89 20.79
C MET A 473 17.41 1.33 22.17
N ILE A 474 17.10 0.56 23.22
CA ILE A 474 17.48 0.88 24.61
C ILE A 474 18.93 0.49 24.87
N ASN A 475 19.34 -0.69 24.40
CA ASN A 475 20.69 -1.21 24.50
C ASN A 475 21.29 -1.31 23.11
N PRO A 476 21.61 -0.17 22.46
CA PRO A 476 22.29 -0.19 21.18
C PRO A 476 23.60 -0.94 21.34
N LYS A 477 23.86 -1.92 20.46
CA LYS A 477 25.17 -2.55 20.40
C LYS A 477 26.16 -1.48 19.95
N ASP A 478 27.18 -1.23 20.76
CA ASP A 478 28.37 -0.49 20.33
C ASP A 478 29.08 -1.36 19.28
N ASN A 479 28.73 -1.18 17.99
CA ASN A 479 29.45 -1.75 16.86
C ASN A 479 30.22 -0.65 16.14
#